data_AF-A0A7Y3PJ27-F1
#
_entry.id   AF-A0A7Y3PJ27-F1
#
_cell.length_a   1.000
_cell.length_b   1.000
_cell.length_c   1.000
_cell.angle_alpha   90.00
_cell.angle_beta   90.00
_cell.angle_gamma   90.00
#
_symmetry.space_group_name_H-M   'P 1'
#
loop_
_entity.id
_entity.type
_entity.pdbx_description
1 polymer ?
#
loop_
_entity_poly.entity_id
_entity_poly.type
_entity_poly.pdbx_seq_one_letter_code
_entity_poly.pdbx_strand_id
1 'polypeptide(L)'
;MAWDFSTEPEFEEKLAWMRQFCREEVEPLETLGLSYDQMIKAIAPLQEEVKKRGLWAAHLPPDLGGQGFGQVKLGLMHEILGRCAYSPVVFGNNAPDSGNAELLAIGIRESGREEQRKKWLEPLLNGDKRSGFSMT
;
A
#
# COMPACT_ATOMS: atom_id res chain seq x y z
N MET A 1 -4.69 24.02 26.69
CA MET A 1 -4.16 23.22 25.57
C MET A 1 -5.24 23.21 24.50
N ALA A 2 -5.03 23.88 23.38
CA ALA A 2 -5.95 23.78 22.25
C ALA A 2 -5.61 22.50 21.48
N TRP A 3 -6.64 21.80 21.00
CA TRP A 3 -6.47 20.62 20.18
C TRP A 3 -6.13 21.07 18.76
N ASP A 4 -5.13 20.45 18.16
CA ASP A 4 -4.70 20.70 16.78
C ASP A 4 -5.01 19.46 15.94
N PHE A 5 -5.77 19.65 14.87
CA PHE A 5 -6.17 18.61 13.91
C PHE A 5 -5.51 18.82 12.54
N SER A 6 -4.57 19.76 12.44
CA SER A 6 -3.83 19.97 11.20
C SER A 6 -2.89 18.80 10.90
N THR A 7 -2.68 18.55 9.61
CA THR A 7 -1.68 17.57 9.18
C THR A 7 -0.29 18.19 9.26
N GLU A 8 0.69 17.42 9.71
CA GLU A 8 2.11 17.81 9.70
C GLU A 8 2.51 18.31 8.29
N PRO A 9 3.10 19.52 8.14
CA PRO A 9 3.38 20.10 6.81
C PRO A 9 4.19 19.17 5.89
N GLU A 10 5.20 18.50 6.42
CA GLU A 10 6.05 17.56 5.67
C GLU A 10 5.30 16.31 5.18
N PHE A 11 4.23 15.93 5.88
CA PHE A 11 3.38 14.82 5.47
C PHE A 11 2.29 15.29 4.49
N GLU A 12 1.77 16.50 4.67
CA GLU A 12 0.83 17.10 3.72
C GLU A 12 1.45 17.25 2.32
N GLU A 13 2.75 17.54 2.20
CA GLU A 13 3.44 17.53 0.90
C GLU A 13 3.35 16.17 0.20
N LYS A 14 3.44 15.06 0.95
CA LYS A 14 3.29 13.70 0.42
C LYS A 14 1.84 13.45 0.00
N LEU A 15 0.88 13.87 0.82
CA LEU A 15 -0.55 13.74 0.51
C LEU A 15 -0.94 14.56 -0.72
N ALA A 16 -0.44 15.79 -0.86
CA ALA A 16 -0.67 16.62 -2.04
C ALA A 16 -0.15 15.94 -3.31
N TRP A 17 1.07 15.40 -3.26
CA TRP A 17 1.61 14.59 -4.35
C TRP A 17 0.74 13.37 -4.65
N MET A 18 0.33 12.61 -3.63
CA MET A 18 -0.53 11.43 -3.81
C MET A 18 -1.87 11.78 -4.46
N ARG A 19 -2.49 12.90 -4.07
CA ARG A 19 -3.76 13.37 -4.68
C ARG A 19 -3.58 13.66 -6.16
N GLN A 20 -2.51 14.37 -6.53
CA GLN A 20 -2.22 14.67 -7.92
C GLN A 20 -1.90 13.39 -8.71
N PHE A 21 -1.02 12.54 -8.17
CA PHE A 21 -0.58 11.30 -8.80
C PHE A 21 -1.75 10.33 -9.05
N CYS A 22 -2.63 10.12 -8.07
CA CYS A 22 -3.81 9.28 -8.26
C CYS A 22 -4.71 9.84 -9.36
N ARG A 23 -4.94 11.15 -9.36
CA ARG A 23 -5.82 11.82 -10.34
C ARG A 23 -5.27 11.80 -11.76
N GLU A 24 -3.97 12.01 -11.93
CA GLU A 24 -3.34 12.20 -13.24
C GLU A 24 -2.83 10.90 -13.84
N GLU A 25 -2.39 9.93 -13.02
CA GLU A 25 -1.72 8.73 -13.50
C GLU A 25 -2.55 7.45 -13.29
N VAL A 26 -3.33 7.36 -12.21
CA VAL A 26 -4.05 6.12 -11.86
C VAL A 26 -5.50 6.14 -12.36
N GLU A 27 -6.26 7.18 -12.03
CA GLU A 27 -7.68 7.32 -12.41
C GLU A 27 -7.93 7.15 -13.93
N PRO A 28 -7.10 7.70 -14.85
CA PRO A 28 -7.33 7.53 -16.28
C PRO A 28 -7.25 6.08 -16.75
N LEU A 29 -6.42 5.25 -16.12
CA LEU A 29 -6.23 3.85 -16.51
C LEU A 29 -7.52 3.03 -16.33
N GLU A 30 -8.35 3.37 -15.35
CA GLU A 30 -9.62 2.68 -15.09
C GLU A 30 -10.64 2.89 -16.23
N THR A 31 -10.51 3.98 -16.97
CA THR A 31 -11.42 4.31 -18.09
C THR A 31 -11.10 3.55 -19.37
N LEU A 32 -9.91 2.93 -19.46
CA LEU A 32 -9.40 2.29 -20.68
C LEU A 32 -9.94 0.87 -20.91
N GLY A 33 -10.72 0.30 -19.97
CA GLY A 33 -11.31 -1.03 -20.11
C GLY A 33 -10.27 -2.15 -20.23
N LEU A 34 -9.11 -1.99 -19.60
CA LEU A 34 -8.00 -2.95 -19.63
C LEU A 34 -8.38 -4.27 -18.97
N SER A 35 -7.87 -5.38 -19.49
CA SER A 35 -7.87 -6.65 -18.76
C SER A 35 -7.00 -6.55 -17.50
N TYR A 36 -7.17 -7.47 -16.56
CA TYR A 36 -6.35 -7.51 -15.34
C TYR A 36 -4.84 -7.53 -15.67
N ASP A 37 -4.39 -8.41 -16.58
CA ASP A 37 -2.97 -8.52 -16.95
C ASP A 37 -2.45 -7.24 -17.61
N GLN A 38 -3.28 -6.57 -18.40
CA GLN A 38 -2.93 -5.29 -19.00
C GLN A 38 -2.81 -4.20 -17.94
N MET A 39 -3.73 -4.17 -16.98
CA MET A 39 -3.71 -3.23 -15.87
C MET A 39 -2.47 -3.42 -14.99
N ILE A 40 -2.13 -4.64 -14.61
CA ILE A 40 -0.92 -4.94 -13.82
C ILE A 40 0.34 -4.43 -14.53
N LYS A 41 0.43 -4.61 -15.85
CA LYS A 41 1.55 -4.06 -16.65
C LYS A 41 1.54 -2.54 -16.70
N ALA A 42 0.36 -1.92 -16.79
CA ALA A 42 0.22 -0.47 -16.86
C ALA A 42 0.60 0.21 -15.54
N ILE A 43 0.28 -0.39 -14.40
CA ILE A 43 0.56 0.18 -13.07
C ILE A 43 1.98 -0.10 -12.56
N ALA A 44 2.70 -1.08 -13.11
CA ALA A 44 4.05 -1.44 -12.65
C ALA A 44 5.03 -0.23 -12.60
N PRO A 45 5.12 0.64 -13.63
CA PRO A 45 5.93 1.86 -13.56
C PRO A 45 5.50 2.83 -12.45
N LEU A 46 4.20 2.91 -12.18
CA LEU A 46 3.62 3.77 -11.14
C LEU A 46 4.01 3.28 -9.74
N GLN A 47 4.03 1.95 -9.54
CA GLN A 47 4.50 1.34 -8.29
C GLN A 47 5.97 1.66 -8.02
N GLU A 48 6.82 1.69 -9.03
CA GLU A 48 8.23 2.05 -8.88
C GLU A 48 8.42 3.52 -8.47
N GLU A 49 7.60 4.44 -8.97
CA GLU A 49 7.60 5.83 -8.53
C GLU A 49 7.18 5.97 -7.06
N VAL A 50 6.14 5.23 -6.65
CA VAL A 50 5.69 5.17 -5.26
C VAL A 50 6.76 4.61 -4.33
N LYS A 51 7.46 3.55 -4.73
CA LYS A 51 8.59 2.97 -3.98
C LYS A 51 9.75 3.96 -3.81
N LYS A 52 10.14 4.68 -4.87
CA LYS A 52 11.21 5.70 -4.80
C LYS A 52 10.90 6.83 -3.82
N ARG A 53 9.62 7.12 -3.59
CA ARG A 53 9.15 8.13 -2.64
C ARG A 53 8.94 7.60 -1.22
N GLY A 54 9.18 6.32 -0.98
CA GLY A 54 8.94 5.69 0.31
C GLY A 54 7.47 5.66 0.69
N LEU A 55 6.56 5.59 -0.27
CA LEU A 55 5.11 5.54 -0.01
C LEU A 55 4.52 4.12 -0.21
N TRP A 56 5.37 3.17 -0.58
CA TRP A 56 5.01 1.76 -0.75
C TRP A 56 4.76 1.09 0.59
N ALA A 57 3.69 0.29 0.67
CA ALA A 57 3.35 -0.55 1.82
C ALA A 57 3.49 0.18 3.16
N ALA A 58 2.98 1.42 3.23
CA ALA A 58 3.16 2.34 4.34
C ALA A 58 2.67 1.81 5.71
N HIS A 59 1.80 0.81 5.70
CA HIS A 59 1.29 0.10 6.87
C HIS A 59 2.35 -0.80 7.53
N LEU A 60 3.33 -1.29 6.77
CA LEU A 60 4.39 -2.16 7.29
C LEU A 60 5.52 -1.36 7.92
N PRO A 61 6.19 -1.92 8.94
CA PRO A 61 7.37 -1.32 9.52
C PRO A 61 8.59 -1.36 8.55
N PRO A 62 9.63 -0.54 8.81
CA PRO A 62 10.80 -0.45 7.93
C PRO A 62 11.56 -1.75 7.69
N ASP A 63 11.62 -2.65 8.68
CA ASP A 63 12.27 -3.97 8.55
C ASP A 63 11.54 -4.92 7.57
N LEU A 64 10.31 -4.57 7.19
CA LEU A 64 9.49 -5.29 6.21
C LEU A 64 9.33 -4.52 4.90
N GLY A 65 10.10 -3.44 4.70
CA GLY A 65 10.10 -2.66 3.46
C GLY A 65 9.04 -1.58 3.36
N GLY A 66 8.27 -1.32 4.43
CA GLY A 66 7.38 -0.17 4.54
C GLY A 66 8.04 1.04 5.22
N GLN A 67 7.23 2.01 5.65
CA GLN A 67 7.70 3.16 6.45
C GLN A 67 7.12 3.21 7.87
N GLY A 68 6.09 2.41 8.16
CA GLY A 68 5.45 2.35 9.47
C GLY A 68 4.92 3.71 9.94
N PHE A 69 4.25 4.46 9.05
CA PHE A 69 3.80 5.83 9.38
C PHE A 69 2.77 5.91 10.52
N GLY A 70 2.20 4.79 10.93
CA GLY A 70 1.15 4.73 11.95
C GLY A 70 -0.24 5.04 11.41
N GLN A 71 -1.25 4.81 12.25
CA GLN A 71 -2.65 4.73 11.81
C GLN A 71 -3.22 6.06 11.31
N VAL A 72 -2.86 7.20 11.92
CA VAL A 72 -3.37 8.52 11.50
C VAL A 72 -2.90 8.86 10.09
N LYS A 73 -1.59 8.76 9.85
CA LYS A 73 -0.98 9.01 8.54
C LYS A 73 -1.48 8.01 7.48
N LEU A 74 -1.61 6.74 7.84
CA LEU A 74 -2.19 5.73 6.97
C LEU A 74 -3.67 6.00 6.64
N GLY A 75 -4.45 6.51 7.60
CA GLY A 75 -5.83 6.94 7.37
C GLY A 75 -5.92 8.07 6.35
N LEU A 76 -5.12 9.12 6.51
CA LEU A 76 -5.04 10.23 5.55
C LEU A 76 -4.62 9.78 4.15
N MET A 77 -3.68 8.82 4.07
CA MET A 77 -3.33 8.19 2.79
C MET A 77 -4.54 7.47 2.18
N HIS A 78 -5.26 6.66 2.96
CA HIS A 78 -6.41 5.88 2.48
C HIS A 78 -7.60 6.73 2.04
N GLU A 79 -7.79 7.94 2.59
CA GLU A 79 -8.79 8.89 2.05
C GLU A 79 -8.54 9.22 0.58
N ILE A 80 -7.27 9.24 0.16
CA ILE A 80 -6.87 9.48 -1.23
C ILE A 80 -6.97 8.18 -2.02
N LEU A 81 -6.40 7.09 -1.50
CA LEU A 81 -6.34 5.81 -2.20
C LEU A 81 -7.73 5.23 -2.44
N GLY A 82 -8.71 5.52 -1.59
CA GLY A 82 -10.09 5.06 -1.74
C GLY A 82 -10.86 5.69 -2.91
N ARG A 83 -10.31 6.72 -3.57
CA ARG A 83 -10.96 7.40 -4.70
C ARG A 83 -10.91 6.61 -6.02
N CYS A 84 -9.99 5.65 -6.13
CA CYS A 84 -9.71 4.90 -7.34
C CYS A 84 -9.45 3.44 -6.96
N ALA A 85 -10.04 2.48 -7.68
CA ALA A 85 -10.02 1.07 -7.32
C ALA A 85 -8.60 0.47 -7.36
N TYR A 86 -7.74 0.94 -8.27
CA TYR A 86 -6.36 0.47 -8.40
C TYR A 86 -5.34 1.25 -7.57
N SER A 87 -5.68 2.40 -7.00
CA SER A 87 -4.77 3.17 -6.15
C SER A 87 -4.19 2.36 -4.98
N PRO A 88 -4.96 1.55 -4.22
CA PRO A 88 -4.39 0.69 -3.19
C PRO A 88 -3.34 -0.29 -3.72
N VAL A 89 -3.50 -0.81 -4.94
CA VAL A 89 -2.55 -1.74 -5.57
C VAL A 89 -1.27 -1.01 -6.00
N VAL A 90 -1.41 0.21 -6.53
CA VAL A 90 -0.28 1.08 -6.90
C VAL A 90 0.60 1.42 -5.69
N PHE A 91 0.00 1.52 -4.50
CA PHE A 91 0.70 1.84 -3.26
C PHE A 91 1.08 0.64 -2.39
N GLY A 92 0.78 -0.59 -2.83
CA GLY A 92 1.05 -1.80 -2.05
C GLY A 92 0.23 -1.88 -0.76
N ASN A 93 -0.94 -1.24 -0.72
CA ASN A 93 -1.86 -1.21 0.42
C ASN A 93 -3.21 -1.89 0.10
N ASN A 94 -3.26 -2.73 -0.92
CA ASN A 94 -4.52 -3.35 -1.33
C ASN A 94 -5.00 -4.42 -0.35
N ALA A 95 -6.30 -4.43 -0.08
CA ALA A 95 -6.93 -5.57 0.58
C ALA A 95 -7.01 -6.79 -0.37
N PRO A 96 -7.02 -8.02 0.16
CA PRO A 96 -6.75 -8.39 1.55
C PRO A 96 -5.24 -8.51 1.88
N ASP A 97 -4.36 -8.25 0.91
CA ASP A 97 -2.92 -8.51 1.04
C ASP A 97 -2.25 -7.71 2.14
N SER A 98 -2.57 -6.42 2.29
CA SER A 98 -1.99 -5.57 3.34
C SER A 98 -2.24 -6.13 4.75
N GLY A 99 -3.50 -6.41 5.08
CA GLY A 99 -3.85 -6.99 6.39
C GLY A 99 -3.25 -8.38 6.59
N ASN A 100 -3.24 -9.22 5.56
CA ASN A 100 -2.64 -10.55 5.64
C ASN A 100 -1.11 -10.50 5.79
N ALA A 101 -0.44 -9.52 5.18
CA ALA A 101 0.99 -9.29 5.36
C ALA A 101 1.34 -8.91 6.81
N GLU A 102 0.53 -8.05 7.43
CA GLU A 102 0.68 -7.71 8.86
C GLU A 102 0.53 -8.94 9.76
N LEU A 103 -0.51 -9.75 9.53
CA LEU A 103 -0.75 -10.96 10.32
C LEU A 103 0.38 -11.99 10.15
N LEU A 104 0.87 -12.18 8.92
CA LEU A 104 2.04 -13.03 8.65
C LEU A 104 3.28 -12.51 9.38
N ALA A 105 3.55 -11.21 9.32
CA ALA A 105 4.68 -10.58 9.98
C ALA A 105 4.65 -10.77 11.49
N ILE A 106 3.50 -10.51 12.13
CA ILE A 106 3.29 -10.73 13.56
C ILE A 106 3.48 -12.22 13.87
N GLY A 107 2.82 -13.11 13.12
CA GLY A 107 2.92 -14.55 13.34
C GLY A 107 4.34 -15.09 13.23
N ILE A 108 5.15 -14.59 12.29
CA ILE A 108 6.57 -14.93 12.15
C ILE A 108 7.33 -14.49 13.41
N ARG A 109 7.16 -13.22 13.83
CA ARG A 109 7.85 -12.68 15.00
C ARG A 109 7.53 -13.44 16.28
N GLU A 110 6.25 -13.71 16.54
CA GLU A 110 5.82 -14.38 17.76
C GLU A 110 6.19 -15.88 17.78
N SER A 111 6.21 -16.55 16.62
CA SER A 111 6.52 -17.99 16.55
C SER A 111 7.98 -18.33 16.25
N GLY A 112 8.79 -17.37 15.79
CA GLY A 112 10.18 -17.58 15.35
C GLY A 112 10.32 -18.37 14.04
N ARG A 113 9.22 -18.60 13.31
CA ARG A 113 9.17 -19.41 12.08
C ARG A 113 9.56 -18.60 10.84
N GLU A 114 10.84 -18.29 10.72
CA GLU A 114 11.40 -17.49 9.62
C GLU A 114 11.22 -18.14 8.23
N GLU A 115 10.97 -19.46 8.14
CA GLU A 115 10.68 -20.10 6.85
C GLU A 115 9.40 -19.58 6.20
N GLN A 116 8.45 -19.06 7.00
CA GLN A 116 7.21 -18.47 6.48
C GLN A 116 7.48 -17.14 5.76
N ARG A 117 8.56 -16.43 6.10
CA ARG A 117 8.93 -15.16 5.47
C ARG A 117 9.18 -15.34 3.98
N LYS A 118 10.09 -16.26 3.63
CA LYS A 118 10.45 -16.56 2.23
C LYS A 118 9.31 -17.22 1.47
N LYS A 119 8.50 -18.02 2.16
CA LYS A 119 7.42 -18.79 1.53
C LYS A 119 6.19 -17.93 1.21
N TRP A 120 5.84 -16.99 2.10
CA TRP A 120 4.57 -16.27 2.03
C TRP A 120 4.73 -14.76 2.07
N LEU A 121 5.48 -14.20 3.02
CA LEU A 121 5.54 -12.76 3.22
C LEU A 121 6.25 -12.06 2.05
N GLU A 122 7.48 -12.44 1.72
CA GLU A 122 8.25 -11.80 0.65
C GLU A 122 7.53 -11.87 -0.72
N PRO A 123 7.00 -13.03 -1.17
CA PRO A 123 6.24 -13.08 -2.41
C PRO A 123 4.95 -12.24 -2.39
N LEU A 124 4.31 -12.11 -1.24
CA LEU A 124 3.11 -11.27 -1.09
C LEU A 124 3.47 -9.78 -1.21
N LEU A 125 4.55 -9.34 -0.55
CA LEU A 125 5.03 -7.95 -0.61
C LEU A 125 5.55 -7.55 -1.99
N ASN A 126 6.13 -8.51 -2.72
CA ASN A 126 6.60 -8.30 -4.09
C ASN A 126 5.47 -8.28 -5.13
N GLY A 127 4.26 -8.72 -4.75
CA GLY A 127 3.13 -8.90 -5.68
C GLY A 127 3.18 -10.20 -6.50
N ASP A 128 4.14 -11.09 -6.21
CA ASP A 128 4.25 -12.42 -6.86
C ASP A 128 3.13 -13.38 -6.42
N LYS A 129 2.52 -13.10 -5.26
CA LYS A 129 1.37 -13.82 -4.73
C LYS A 129 0.28 -12.85 -4.31
N ARG A 130 -0.96 -13.33 -4.39
CA ARG A 130 -2.14 -12.69 -3.85
C ARG A 130 -2.70 -13.55 -2.74
N SER A 131 -3.21 -12.91 -1.70
CA SER A 131 -3.84 -13.55 -0.57
C SER A 131 -5.36 -13.49 -0.66
N GLY A 132 -6.02 -14.32 0.13
CA GLY A 132 -7.47 -14.32 0.32
C GLY A 132 -7.80 -14.15 1.79
N PHE A 133 -8.98 -13.61 2.08
CA PHE A 133 -9.54 -13.60 3.42
C PHE A 133 -10.95 -14.18 3.35
N SER A 134 -11.22 -15.22 4.12
CA SER A 134 -12.50 -15.94 4.09
C SER A 134 -13.25 -15.71 5.39
N MET A 135 -14.17 -14.74 5.36
CA MET A 135 -15.10 -14.42 6.43
C MET A 135 -16.50 -14.25 5.81
N THR A 136 -17.52 -14.78 6.46
CA THR A 136 -18.93 -14.74 6.00
C THR A 136 -19.68 -13.55 6.56
#